data_AF-A0A382SLD3-F1
#
_entry.id   AF-A0A382SLD3-F1
#
_cell.length_a   1.000
_cell.length_b   1.000
_cell.length_c   1.000
_cell.angle_alpha   90.00
_cell.angle_beta   90.00
_cell.angle_gamma   90.00
#
_symmetry.space_group_name_H-M   'P 1'
#
loop_
_entity.id
_entity.type
_entity.pdbx_description
1 polymer ?
#
loop_
_entity_poly.entity_id
_entity_poly.type
_entity_poly.pdbx_seq_one_letter_code
_entity_poly.pdbx_strand_id
1 'polypeptide(L)'
;MKWIRLFQFKLMLISGFFIFVTTPEIKAQGKFVDNEGLAGRISNSVHQKIDRRYNTMAISRIRLKDKTVRININELIDYSNVKIVRGRRFRVTDRSKLQLLLKEQRIQLSEFVSPNEYRELGMLLGVQLFIYGNVYSDALVLKALDVQNSQIVWAETFTLFEQNQNYDLLNEFSGKLIESFGQDAEQLKNGKIKKVSFWSVDSPRIFENGEVMDYMTVAFSTQGSVNIVDRENLQLIYQEQKLNQQVFIDESQARRLGELYGVDAFMYGKISAKPDGSYLASLKLMSIFSG
;
A
#
# COMPACT_ATOMS: atom_id res chain seq x y z
N MET A 1 -85.55 4.15 3.13
CA MET A 1 -85.97 4.91 4.33
C MET A 1 -85.62 4.06 5.55
N LYS A 2 -84.69 4.54 6.40
CA LYS A 2 -84.36 4.22 7.81
C LYS A 2 -84.60 2.76 8.29
N TRP A 3 -83.67 2.08 8.97
CA TRP A 3 -83.33 2.36 10.36
C TRP A 3 -81.92 1.86 10.73
N ILE A 4 -81.25 2.70 11.50
CA ILE A 4 -79.93 2.59 12.10
C ILE A 4 -80.06 1.83 13.42
N ARG A 5 -79.21 0.83 13.69
CA ARG A 5 -78.96 0.35 15.06
C ARG A 5 -77.73 1.08 15.61
N LEU A 6 -77.97 1.89 16.64
CA LEU A 6 -76.94 2.41 17.53
C LEU A 6 -76.27 1.26 18.27
N PHE A 7 -74.94 1.25 18.29
CA PHE A 7 -74.19 0.71 19.42
C PHE A 7 -73.16 1.75 19.84
N GLN A 8 -73.31 2.24 21.06
CA GLN A 8 -72.39 3.15 21.71
C GLN A 8 -71.08 2.41 22.03
N PHE A 9 -69.95 2.95 21.59
CA PHE A 9 -68.65 2.64 22.17
C PHE A 9 -68.12 3.87 22.89
N LYS A 10 -67.85 3.69 24.19
CA LYS A 10 -67.22 4.67 25.07
C LYS A 10 -65.86 5.08 24.51
N LEU A 11 -65.68 6.38 24.33
CA LEU A 11 -64.41 7.01 24.03
C LEU A 11 -63.53 6.95 25.29
N MET A 12 -62.55 6.06 25.32
CA MET A 12 -61.47 6.09 26.31
C MET A 12 -60.31 6.88 25.69
N LEU A 13 -60.15 8.13 26.12
CA LEU A 13 -59.02 8.99 25.79
C LEU A 13 -57.75 8.36 26.40
N ILE A 14 -57.01 7.60 25.60
CA ILE A 14 -55.61 7.30 25.89
C ILE A 14 -54.81 8.45 25.29
N SER A 15 -54.27 9.30 26.17
CA SER A 15 -53.27 10.30 25.84
C SER A 15 -52.01 9.61 25.31
N GLY A 16 -51.99 9.35 23.99
CA GLY A 16 -50.83 8.89 23.26
C GLY A 16 -49.80 10.01 23.16
N PHE A 17 -48.86 10.03 24.09
CA PHE A 17 -47.63 10.81 23.96
C PHE A 17 -46.80 10.15 22.85
N PHE A 18 -46.93 10.63 21.61
CA PHE A 18 -46.04 10.26 20.52
C PHE A 18 -44.66 10.85 20.82
N ILE A 19 -43.81 10.09 21.50
CA ILE A 19 -42.37 10.35 21.51
C ILE A 19 -41.90 9.97 20.10
N PHE A 20 -41.71 10.97 19.25
CA PHE A 20 -40.86 10.84 18.09
C PHE A 20 -39.44 10.53 18.58
N VAL A 21 -39.13 9.24 18.72
CA VAL A 21 -37.73 8.81 18.76
C VAL A 21 -37.22 9.01 17.34
N THR A 22 -36.70 10.21 17.06
CA THR A 22 -35.83 10.41 15.93
C THR A 22 -34.58 9.59 16.22
N THR A 23 -34.51 8.37 15.70
CA THR A 23 -33.23 7.68 15.59
C THR A 23 -32.33 8.62 14.79
N PRO A 24 -31.19 9.08 15.32
CA PRO A 24 -30.20 9.69 14.47
C PRO A 24 -29.79 8.60 13.47
N GLU A 25 -30.29 8.67 12.24
CA GLU A 25 -29.59 8.10 11.12
C GLU A 25 -28.21 8.75 11.13
N ILE A 26 -27.24 8.09 11.78
CA ILE A 26 -25.83 8.34 11.56
C ILE A 26 -25.60 7.90 10.12
N LYS A 27 -25.94 8.78 9.18
CA LYS A 27 -25.40 8.70 7.83
C LYS A 27 -23.90 8.77 8.04
N ALA A 28 -23.21 7.66 7.84
CA ALA A 28 -21.77 7.66 7.69
C ALA A 28 -21.44 8.68 6.59
N GLN A 29 -21.08 9.91 6.98
CA GLN A 29 -20.50 10.88 6.09
C GLN A 29 -19.17 10.27 5.68
N GLY A 30 -19.16 9.64 4.50
CA GLY A 30 -17.92 9.08 3.96
C GLY A 30 -16.88 10.19 3.93
N LYS A 31 -15.69 9.90 4.47
CA LYS A 31 -14.59 10.86 4.50
C LYS A 31 -14.13 11.11 3.07
N PHE A 32 -14.31 12.33 2.57
CA PHE A 32 -13.93 12.74 1.23
C PHE A 32 -12.48 13.21 1.21
N VAL A 33 -11.72 12.76 0.22
CA VAL A 33 -10.32 13.16 0.03
C VAL A 33 -10.26 14.33 -0.95
N ASP A 34 -9.53 15.39 -0.59
CA ASP A 34 -9.14 16.46 -1.53
C ASP A 34 -8.06 15.92 -2.49
N ASN A 35 -8.51 15.47 -3.66
CA ASN A 35 -7.66 14.93 -4.71
C ASN A 35 -6.63 15.95 -5.20
N GLU A 36 -6.99 17.23 -5.33
CA GLU A 36 -6.08 18.23 -5.87
C GLU A 36 -4.97 18.58 -4.86
N GLY A 37 -5.35 18.79 -3.58
CA GLY A 37 -4.40 19.04 -2.50
C GLY A 37 -3.45 17.85 -2.31
N LEU A 38 -3.98 16.62 -2.33
CA LEU A 38 -3.18 15.41 -2.25
C LEU A 38 -2.22 15.27 -3.44
N ALA A 39 -2.68 15.51 -4.67
CA ALA A 39 -1.82 15.55 -5.86
C ALA A 39 -0.69 16.59 -5.75
N GLY A 40 -0.97 17.74 -5.11
CA GLY A 40 0.05 18.74 -4.79
C GLY A 40 1.15 18.19 -3.87
N ARG A 41 0.77 17.51 -2.79
CA ARG A 41 1.72 16.86 -1.87
C ARG A 41 2.54 15.76 -2.57
N ILE A 42 1.90 14.95 -3.41
CA ILE A 42 2.57 13.91 -4.21
C ILE A 42 3.60 14.54 -5.13
N SER A 43 3.20 15.52 -5.95
CA SER A 43 4.10 16.21 -6.87
C SER A 43 5.28 16.86 -6.16
N ASN A 44 5.05 17.49 -5.01
CA ASN A 44 6.12 18.10 -4.21
C ASN A 44 7.12 17.05 -3.72
N SER A 45 6.64 15.93 -3.14
CA SER A 45 7.53 14.84 -2.70
C SER A 45 8.32 14.25 -3.87
N VAL A 46 7.66 13.98 -5.01
CA VAL A 46 8.30 13.48 -6.24
C VAL A 46 9.43 14.40 -6.71
N HIS A 47 9.19 15.71 -6.80
CA HIS A 47 10.21 16.67 -7.24
C HIS A 47 11.33 16.88 -6.23
N GLN A 48 11.06 16.75 -4.94
CA GLN A 48 12.04 16.96 -3.88
C GLN A 48 12.92 15.74 -3.63
N LYS A 49 12.33 14.55 -3.57
CA LYS A 49 12.97 13.35 -3.01
C LYS A 49 13.49 12.36 -4.05
N ILE A 50 12.88 12.27 -5.24
CA ILE A 50 13.40 11.38 -6.29
C ILE A 50 14.76 11.90 -6.77
N ASP A 51 15.71 11.01 -7.06
CA ASP A 51 17.05 11.35 -7.56
C ASP A 51 17.02 11.94 -8.98
N ARG A 52 17.89 12.92 -9.27
CA ARG A 52 17.95 13.65 -10.55
C ARG A 52 18.29 12.79 -11.77
N ARG A 53 18.84 11.59 -11.57
CA ARG A 53 19.08 10.60 -12.64
C ARG A 53 17.79 10.13 -13.32
N TYR A 54 16.67 10.22 -12.62
CA TYR A 54 15.35 9.90 -13.16
C TYR A 54 14.67 11.13 -13.77
N ASN A 55 14.12 10.97 -14.97
CA ASN A 55 13.42 12.02 -15.70
C ASN A 55 12.16 11.52 -16.45
N THR A 56 11.88 10.21 -16.45
CA THR A 56 10.69 9.62 -17.06
C THR A 56 10.01 8.67 -16.10
N MET A 57 8.69 8.79 -15.98
CA MET A 57 7.90 7.97 -15.06
C MET A 57 6.50 7.69 -15.59
N ALA A 58 5.85 6.67 -15.03
CA ALA A 58 4.42 6.45 -15.18
C ALA A 58 3.81 6.11 -13.82
N ILE A 59 2.62 6.63 -13.52
CA ILE A 59 1.81 6.11 -12.42
C ILE A 59 1.04 4.89 -12.95
N SER A 60 1.49 3.70 -12.56
CA SER A 60 0.97 2.44 -13.10
C SER A 60 -0.34 2.03 -12.43
N ARG A 61 -0.40 2.09 -11.10
CA ARG A 61 -1.56 1.62 -10.32
C ARG A 61 -1.63 2.23 -8.93
N ILE A 62 -2.83 2.69 -8.55
CA ILE A 62 -3.18 2.97 -7.15
C ILE A 62 -4.40 2.09 -6.81
N ARG A 63 -4.31 1.27 -5.77
CA ARG A 63 -5.40 0.36 -5.36
C ARG A 63 -6.13 0.95 -4.16
N LEU A 64 -7.46 0.99 -4.22
CA LEU A 64 -8.28 1.25 -3.05
C LEU A 64 -8.41 -0.04 -2.22
N LYS A 65 -7.79 -0.09 -1.04
CA LYS A 65 -7.88 -1.23 -0.12
C LYS A 65 -9.10 -1.07 0.79
N ASP A 66 -9.28 0.12 1.36
CA ASP A 66 -10.45 0.46 2.16
C ASP A 66 -11.52 1.16 1.30
N LYS A 67 -12.66 0.50 1.11
CA LYS A 67 -13.78 1.01 0.30
C LYS A 67 -14.56 2.14 0.99
N THR A 68 -14.34 2.38 2.28
CA THR A 68 -15.00 3.47 3.02
C THR A 68 -14.41 4.84 2.68
N VAL A 69 -13.18 4.87 2.17
CA VAL A 69 -12.50 6.09 1.70
C VAL A 69 -13.08 6.53 0.36
N ARG A 70 -13.64 7.75 0.33
CA ARG A 70 -14.18 8.35 -0.89
C ARG A 70 -13.10 9.15 -1.61
N ILE A 71 -12.43 8.48 -2.54
CA ILE A 71 -11.37 9.04 -3.37
C ILE A 71 -11.59 8.67 -4.84
N ASN A 72 -11.43 9.64 -5.75
CA ASN A 72 -11.42 9.35 -7.19
C ASN A 72 -9.97 9.14 -7.66
N ILE A 73 -9.58 7.88 -7.80
CA ILE A 73 -8.20 7.50 -8.15
C ILE A 73 -7.79 8.01 -9.54
N ASN A 74 -8.69 8.02 -10.52
CA ASN A 74 -8.33 8.48 -11.87
C ASN A 74 -8.04 9.99 -11.84
N GLU A 75 -8.89 10.76 -11.17
CA GLU A 75 -8.69 12.21 -11.02
C GLU A 75 -7.42 12.52 -10.19
N LEU A 76 -7.15 11.77 -9.12
CA LEU A 76 -5.90 11.92 -8.36
C LEU A 76 -4.67 11.72 -9.25
N ILE A 77 -4.68 10.67 -10.09
CA ILE A 77 -3.59 10.38 -11.03
C ILE A 77 -3.45 11.52 -12.04
N ASP A 78 -4.56 12.00 -12.61
CA ASP A 78 -4.54 13.07 -13.61
C ASP A 78 -4.00 14.38 -13.02
N TYR A 79 -4.47 14.80 -11.85
CA TYR A 79 -3.93 15.98 -11.17
C TYR A 79 -2.45 15.80 -10.81
N SER A 80 -2.06 14.60 -10.36
CA SER A 80 -0.65 14.31 -10.03
C SER A 80 0.23 14.41 -11.27
N ASN A 81 -0.18 13.81 -12.39
CA ASN A 81 0.53 13.89 -13.66
C ASN A 81 0.71 15.34 -14.12
N VAL A 82 -0.37 16.13 -14.10
CA VAL A 82 -0.32 17.55 -14.49
C VAL A 82 0.65 18.33 -13.60
N LYS A 83 0.57 18.18 -12.28
CA LYS A 83 1.43 18.90 -11.33
C LYS A 83 2.90 18.45 -11.45
N ILE A 84 3.15 17.15 -11.63
CA ILE A 84 4.50 16.60 -11.86
C ILE A 84 5.12 17.18 -13.14
N VAL A 85 4.39 17.15 -14.27
CA VAL A 85 4.88 17.68 -15.55
C VAL A 85 5.11 19.20 -15.49
N ARG A 86 4.26 19.95 -14.77
CA ARG A 86 4.42 21.40 -14.58
C ARG A 86 5.72 21.78 -13.86
N GLY A 87 6.27 20.89 -13.04
CA GLY A 87 7.60 21.07 -12.45
C GLY A 87 8.76 20.93 -13.45
N ARG A 88 8.50 20.57 -14.71
CA ARG A 88 9.45 20.51 -15.86
C ARG A 88 10.65 19.57 -15.69
N ARG A 89 10.72 18.83 -14.59
CA ARG A 89 11.78 17.87 -14.32
C ARG A 89 11.48 16.48 -14.89
N PHE A 90 10.20 16.08 -14.89
CA PHE A 90 9.79 14.74 -15.29
C PHE A 90 8.87 14.77 -16.50
N ARG A 91 9.09 13.84 -17.42
CA ARG A 91 8.12 13.44 -18.43
C ARG A 91 7.29 12.30 -17.85
N VAL A 92 5.97 12.42 -17.94
CA VAL A 92 5.05 11.42 -17.41
C VAL A 92 4.35 10.73 -18.58
N THR A 93 4.43 9.41 -18.64
CA THR A 93 3.69 8.62 -19.62
C THR A 93 2.26 8.41 -19.15
N ASP A 94 1.31 8.73 -20.04
CA ASP A 94 -0.11 8.63 -19.77
C ASP A 94 -0.55 7.17 -19.53
N ARG A 95 -1.45 6.97 -18.56
CA ARG A 95 -1.98 5.65 -18.20
C ARG A 95 -2.75 4.98 -19.34
N SER A 96 -3.40 5.74 -20.22
CA SER A 96 -4.07 5.21 -21.41
C SER A 96 -3.09 4.49 -22.35
N LYS A 97 -1.86 5.00 -22.50
CA LYS A 97 -0.80 4.33 -23.28
C LYS A 97 -0.34 3.03 -22.61
N LEU A 98 -0.20 3.04 -21.29
CA LEU A 98 0.06 1.83 -20.51
C LEU A 98 -1.04 0.80 -20.71
N GLN A 99 -2.30 1.18 -20.57
CA GLN A 99 -3.45 0.28 -20.77
C GLN A 99 -3.54 -0.27 -22.20
N LEU A 100 -3.25 0.57 -23.20
CA LEU A 100 -3.23 0.17 -24.60
C LEU A 100 -2.15 -0.89 -24.86
N LEU A 101 -0.92 -0.66 -24.40
CA LEU A 101 0.18 -1.62 -24.55
C LEU A 101 -0.09 -2.95 -23.82
N LEU A 102 -0.63 -2.88 -22.61
CA LEU A 102 -1.03 -4.07 -21.85
C LEU A 102 -2.10 -4.88 -22.59
N LYS A 103 -3.10 -4.19 -23.15
CA LYS A 103 -4.16 -4.82 -23.94
C LYS A 103 -3.61 -5.44 -25.22
N GLU A 104 -2.74 -4.75 -25.94
CA GLU A 104 -2.09 -5.24 -27.17
C GLU A 104 -1.23 -6.49 -26.90
N GLN A 105 -0.51 -6.50 -25.78
CA GLN A 105 0.32 -7.63 -25.38
C GLN A 105 -0.47 -8.76 -24.70
N ARG A 106 -1.77 -8.55 -24.44
CA ARG A 106 -2.64 -9.47 -23.68
C ARG A 106 -2.12 -9.77 -22.27
N ILE A 107 -1.44 -8.80 -21.66
CA ILE A 107 -0.87 -8.91 -20.31
C ILE A 107 -1.74 -8.14 -19.32
N GLN A 108 -2.05 -8.74 -18.18
CA GLN A 108 -2.67 -8.03 -17.05
C GLN A 108 -1.58 -7.43 -16.14
N LEU A 109 -1.80 -6.26 -15.55
CA LEU A 109 -0.83 -5.67 -14.60
C LEU A 109 -0.55 -6.55 -13.38
N SER A 110 -1.47 -7.44 -13.03
CA SER A 110 -1.27 -8.46 -11.99
C SER A 110 -0.30 -9.57 -12.40
N GLU A 111 -0.09 -9.78 -13.70
CA GLU A 111 0.78 -10.83 -14.26
C GLU A 111 2.25 -10.40 -14.35
N PHE A 112 2.62 -9.18 -13.94
CA PHE A 112 4.03 -8.79 -13.83
C PHE A 112 4.64 -9.38 -12.58
N VAL A 113 5.36 -10.45 -12.77
CA VAL A 113 5.75 -11.39 -11.73
C VAL A 113 7.26 -11.32 -11.48
N SER A 114 8.03 -10.87 -12.46
CA SER A 114 9.49 -10.85 -12.43
C SER A 114 10.10 -9.46 -12.68
N PRO A 115 11.33 -9.21 -12.17
CA PRO A 115 12.11 -8.03 -12.53
C PRO A 115 12.26 -7.80 -14.04
N ASN A 116 12.29 -8.87 -14.84
CA ASN A 116 12.50 -8.77 -16.29
C ASN A 116 11.26 -8.22 -17.00
N GLU A 117 10.07 -8.66 -16.62
CA GLU A 117 8.82 -8.18 -17.25
C GLU A 117 8.58 -6.69 -16.94
N TYR A 118 8.89 -6.23 -15.72
CA TYR A 118 8.85 -4.80 -15.40
C TYR A 118 9.87 -4.01 -16.22
N ARG A 119 11.07 -4.57 -16.44
CA ARG A 119 12.09 -3.95 -17.28
C ARG A 119 11.63 -3.79 -18.72
N GLU A 120 11.07 -4.86 -19.29
CA GLU A 120 10.53 -4.86 -20.66
C GLU A 120 9.40 -3.86 -20.82
N LEU A 121 8.43 -3.86 -19.89
CA LEU A 121 7.33 -2.90 -19.91
C LEU A 121 7.82 -1.46 -19.82
N GLY A 122 8.78 -1.18 -18.93
CA GLY A 122 9.34 0.16 -18.80
C GLY A 122 10.14 0.60 -20.02
N MET A 123 10.86 -0.31 -20.68
CA MET A 123 11.52 -0.04 -21.97
C MET A 123 10.51 0.29 -23.07
N LEU A 124 9.42 -0.48 -23.18
CA LEU A 124 8.35 -0.25 -24.16
C LEU A 124 7.67 1.11 -23.96
N LEU A 125 7.47 1.51 -22.70
CA LEU A 125 6.86 2.79 -22.33
C LEU A 125 7.83 3.97 -22.33
N GLY A 126 9.13 3.71 -22.48
CA GLY A 126 10.18 4.71 -22.34
C GLY A 126 10.22 5.37 -20.95
N VAL A 127 9.95 4.60 -19.88
CA VAL A 127 9.94 5.09 -18.49
C VAL A 127 11.06 4.46 -17.67
N GLN A 128 11.64 5.25 -16.78
CA GLN A 128 12.64 4.77 -15.82
C GLN A 128 12.01 4.38 -14.48
N LEU A 129 10.86 4.96 -14.13
CA LEU A 129 10.15 4.73 -12.88
C LEU A 129 8.70 4.33 -13.08
N PHE A 130 8.26 3.30 -12.35
CA PHE A 130 6.84 3.04 -12.12
C PHE A 130 6.45 3.49 -10.72
N ILE A 131 5.50 4.42 -10.64
CA ILE A 131 4.87 4.83 -9.39
C ILE A 131 3.60 4.00 -9.18
N TYR A 132 3.49 3.36 -8.03
CA TYR A 132 2.31 2.58 -7.65
C TYR A 132 2.06 2.67 -6.14
N GLY A 133 0.91 2.18 -5.69
CA GLY A 133 0.66 2.04 -4.26
C GLY A 133 -0.79 1.77 -3.90
N ASN A 134 -1.12 2.02 -2.63
CA ASN A 134 -2.37 1.61 -2.01
C ASN A 134 -2.97 2.76 -1.18
N VAL A 135 -4.29 2.91 -1.29
CA VAL A 135 -5.10 3.75 -0.40
C VAL A 135 -5.66 2.87 0.71
N TYR A 136 -5.25 3.17 1.93
CA TYR A 136 -5.73 2.60 3.19
C TYR A 136 -6.78 3.50 3.84
N SER A 137 -7.22 3.15 5.04
CA SER A 137 -8.29 3.83 5.76
C SER A 137 -8.01 5.30 6.06
N ASP A 138 -6.74 5.65 6.34
CA ASP A 138 -6.32 7.01 6.69
C ASP A 138 -5.08 7.53 5.94
N ALA A 139 -4.50 6.72 5.05
CA ALA A 139 -3.29 7.06 4.34
C ALA A 139 -3.27 6.53 2.89
N LEU A 140 -2.62 7.27 2.01
CA LEU A 140 -2.14 6.78 0.71
C LEU A 140 -0.65 6.49 0.83
N VAL A 141 -0.22 5.26 0.56
CA VAL A 141 1.19 4.92 0.41
C VAL A 141 1.51 4.82 -1.07
N LEU A 142 2.55 5.52 -1.52
CA LEU A 142 3.08 5.42 -2.87
C LEU A 142 4.55 5.03 -2.86
N LYS A 143 4.97 4.31 -3.90
CA LYS A 143 6.33 3.79 -4.11
C LYS A 143 6.72 3.97 -5.57
N ALA A 144 7.99 4.25 -5.83
CA ALA A 144 8.59 4.31 -7.16
C ALA A 144 9.61 3.18 -7.32
N LEU A 145 9.33 2.29 -8.26
CA LEU A 145 10.21 1.21 -8.69
C LEU A 145 11.14 1.70 -9.80
N ASP A 146 12.44 1.56 -9.61
CA ASP A 146 13.42 1.60 -10.70
C ASP A 146 13.20 0.40 -11.62
N VAL A 147 12.80 0.67 -12.87
CA VAL A 147 12.51 -0.33 -13.91
C VAL A 147 13.70 -1.24 -14.20
N GLN A 148 14.93 -0.71 -14.17
CA GLN A 148 16.13 -1.46 -14.52
C GLN A 148 16.58 -2.40 -13.40
N ASN A 149 16.57 -1.87 -12.18
CA ASN A 149 17.13 -2.53 -10.99
C ASN A 149 16.08 -3.22 -10.12
N SER A 150 14.80 -2.96 -10.35
CA SER A 150 13.68 -3.40 -9.51
C SER A 150 13.83 -3.04 -8.04
N GLN A 151 14.37 -1.85 -7.77
CA GLN A 151 14.54 -1.32 -6.42
C GLN A 151 13.55 -0.20 -6.18
N ILE A 152 13.06 -0.09 -4.96
CA ILE A 152 12.32 1.08 -4.52
C ILE A 152 13.30 2.22 -4.28
N VAL A 153 13.14 3.28 -5.05
CA VAL A 153 14.03 4.45 -5.05
C VAL A 153 13.34 5.70 -4.51
N TRP A 154 12.04 5.61 -4.25
CA TRP A 154 11.25 6.57 -3.50
C TRP A 154 10.02 5.87 -2.96
N ALA A 155 9.62 6.20 -1.75
CA ALA A 155 8.31 5.86 -1.21
C ALA A 155 7.89 6.91 -0.20
N GLU A 156 6.59 7.11 -0.06
CA GLU A 156 6.02 8.12 0.84
C GLU A 156 4.64 7.70 1.31
N THR A 157 4.34 8.04 2.56
CA THR A 157 3.00 7.95 3.13
C THR A 157 2.36 9.34 3.19
N PHE A 158 1.17 9.48 2.63
CA PHE A 158 0.37 10.70 2.64
C PHE A 158 -0.88 10.48 3.50
N THR A 159 -0.98 11.17 4.63
CA THR A 159 -2.23 11.22 5.42
C THR A 159 -3.39 11.74 4.58
N LEU A 160 -4.54 11.08 4.67
CA LEU A 160 -5.77 11.47 3.96
C LEU A 160 -6.68 12.35 4.80
N PHE A 161 -6.63 12.18 6.12
CA PHE A 161 -7.51 12.84 7.08
C PHE A 161 -6.72 13.30 8.31
N GLU A 162 -7.31 14.19 9.10
CA GLU A 162 -6.74 14.65 10.38
C GLU A 162 -6.70 13.55 11.43
N GLN A 163 -7.70 12.66 11.44
CA GLN A 163 -7.70 11.45 12.27
C GLN A 163 -7.05 10.31 11.51
N ASN A 164 -5.89 9.88 11.99
CA ASN A 164 -4.94 9.03 11.29
C ASN A 164 -4.30 8.00 12.25
N GLN A 165 -5.14 7.28 13.00
CA GLN A 165 -4.71 6.35 14.05
C GLN A 165 -3.81 5.22 13.53
N ASN A 166 -4.12 4.64 12.37
CA ASN A 166 -3.31 3.55 11.81
C ASN A 166 -1.98 4.13 11.32
N TYR A 167 -2.02 5.28 10.65
CA TYR A 167 -0.81 6.00 10.25
C TYR A 167 0.13 6.30 11.42
N ASP A 168 -0.40 6.81 12.55
CA ASP A 168 0.42 7.14 13.71
C ASP A 168 1.07 5.88 14.31
N LEU A 169 0.28 4.81 14.50
CA LEU A 169 0.78 3.53 14.99
C LEU A 169 1.85 2.92 14.09
N LEU A 170 1.61 2.92 12.78
CA LEU A 170 2.53 2.31 11.81
C LEU A 170 3.78 3.16 11.59
N ASN A 171 3.71 4.48 11.73
CA ASN A 171 4.88 5.34 11.73
C ASN A 171 5.71 5.19 13.01
N GLU A 172 5.08 5.09 14.18
CA GLU A 172 5.80 4.80 15.42
C GLU A 172 6.51 3.43 15.33
N PHE A 173 5.79 2.41 14.85
CA PHE A 173 6.37 1.11 14.56
C PHE A 173 7.54 1.20 13.58
N SER A 174 7.38 1.94 12.48
CA SER A 174 8.42 2.14 11.47
C SER A 174 9.66 2.81 12.06
N GLY A 175 9.50 3.81 12.92
CA GLY A 175 10.61 4.45 13.64
C GLY A 175 11.38 3.45 14.49
N LYS A 176 10.69 2.69 15.34
CA LYS A 176 11.30 1.65 16.20
C LYS A 176 11.97 0.54 15.39
N LEU A 177 11.38 0.16 14.26
CA LEU A 177 11.95 -0.83 13.35
C LEU A 177 13.28 -0.34 12.79
N ILE A 178 13.35 0.91 12.33
CA ILE A 178 14.57 1.51 11.78
C ILE A 178 15.64 1.66 12.86
N GLU A 179 15.26 2.06 14.07
CA GLU A 179 16.17 2.11 15.22
C GLU A 179 16.75 0.72 15.54
N SER A 180 15.88 -0.30 15.65
CA SER A 180 16.30 -1.69 15.91
C SER A 180 17.20 -2.22 14.80
N PHE A 181 16.84 -1.99 13.53
CA PHE A 181 17.61 -2.44 12.38
C PHE A 181 18.97 -1.74 12.29
N GLY A 182 19.04 -0.47 12.68
CA GLY A 182 20.28 0.30 12.74
C GLY A 182 21.29 -0.23 13.76
N GLN A 183 20.85 -0.92 14.81
CA GLN A 183 21.75 -1.55 15.79
C GLN A 183 22.58 -2.68 15.18
N ASP A 184 22.10 -3.30 14.11
CA ASP A 184 22.76 -4.42 13.42
C ASP A 184 23.53 -3.99 12.15
N ALA A 185 23.75 -2.69 11.92
CA ALA A 185 24.34 -2.17 10.68
C ALA A 185 25.68 -2.82 10.29
N GLU A 186 26.58 -3.05 11.24
CA GLU A 186 27.87 -3.71 10.97
C GLU A 186 27.69 -5.20 10.62
N GLN A 187 26.75 -5.90 11.27
CA GLN A 187 26.44 -7.29 10.94
C GLN A 187 25.87 -7.41 9.52
N LEU A 188 24.96 -6.51 9.14
CA LEU A 188 24.38 -6.46 7.80
C LEU A 188 25.46 -6.23 6.74
N LYS A 189 26.39 -5.30 7.00
CA LYS A 189 27.52 -5.03 6.11
C LYS A 189 28.45 -6.23 5.97
N ASN A 190 28.80 -6.89 7.07
CA ASN A 190 29.65 -8.08 7.07
C ASN A 190 28.96 -9.27 6.38
N GLY A 191 27.66 -9.42 6.57
CA GLY A 191 26.81 -10.39 5.87
C GLY A 191 26.54 -10.04 4.40
N LYS A 192 27.05 -8.91 3.90
CA LYS A 192 26.85 -8.39 2.54
C LYS A 192 25.37 -8.21 2.17
N ILE A 193 24.52 -7.93 3.16
CA ILE A 193 23.09 -7.71 2.95
C ILE A 193 22.87 -6.28 2.47
N LYS A 194 22.53 -6.12 1.19
CA LYS A 194 22.29 -4.82 0.55
C LYS A 194 20.90 -4.70 -0.05
N LYS A 195 20.24 -5.80 -0.36
CA LYS A 195 18.91 -5.87 -0.97
C LYS A 195 17.99 -6.73 -0.12
N VAL A 196 16.89 -6.16 0.33
CA VAL A 196 15.94 -6.83 1.22
C VAL A 196 14.55 -6.81 0.59
N SER A 197 13.83 -7.93 0.69
CA SER A 197 12.41 -8.02 0.39
C SER A 197 11.63 -8.43 1.62
N PHE A 198 10.39 -7.94 1.75
CA PHE A 198 9.45 -8.45 2.75
C PHE A 198 8.77 -9.70 2.19
N TRP A 199 8.73 -10.77 2.97
CA TRP A 199 8.12 -12.04 2.57
C TRP A 199 6.73 -12.23 3.15
N SER A 200 6.64 -12.36 4.47
CA SER A 200 5.37 -12.49 5.18
C SER A 200 5.49 -11.84 6.55
N VAL A 201 4.70 -10.80 6.76
CA VAL A 201 4.54 -10.18 8.07
C VAL A 201 3.08 -10.34 8.47
N ASP A 202 2.81 -11.33 9.33
CA ASP A 202 1.47 -11.53 9.87
C ASP A 202 1.12 -10.34 10.73
N SER A 203 -0.04 -9.73 10.50
CA SER A 203 -0.44 -8.51 11.20
C SER A 203 -1.84 -8.63 11.80
N PRO A 204 -2.14 -7.89 12.88
CA PRO A 204 -3.48 -7.82 13.45
C PRO A 204 -4.50 -7.33 12.42
N ARG A 205 -5.74 -7.83 12.52
CA ARG A 205 -6.84 -7.51 11.59
C ARG A 205 -7.21 -6.03 11.49
N ILE A 206 -6.70 -5.19 12.39
CA ILE A 206 -6.91 -3.74 12.33
C ILE A 206 -6.12 -3.09 11.18
N PHE A 207 -5.10 -3.77 10.67
CA PHE A 207 -4.32 -3.34 9.53
C PHE A 207 -4.81 -4.09 8.28
N GLU A 208 -4.89 -3.36 7.18
CA GLU A 208 -5.22 -3.94 5.89
C GLU A 208 -4.09 -4.83 5.37
N ASN A 209 -4.45 -5.84 4.57
CA ASN A 209 -3.45 -6.75 4.01
C ASN A 209 -2.42 -6.00 3.15
N GLY A 210 -1.16 -6.08 3.57
CA GLY A 210 -0.01 -5.41 2.95
C GLY A 210 0.32 -4.04 3.54
N GLU A 211 -0.54 -3.44 4.37
CA GLU A 211 -0.34 -2.11 4.95
C GLU A 211 0.95 -2.01 5.76
N VAL A 212 1.18 -2.97 6.66
CA VAL A 212 2.40 -3.03 7.46
C VAL A 212 3.65 -3.08 6.56
N MET A 213 3.66 -3.92 5.52
CA MET A 213 4.79 -4.03 4.61
C MET A 213 5.00 -2.77 3.77
N ASP A 214 3.92 -2.06 3.43
CA ASP A 214 3.98 -0.77 2.74
C ASP A 214 4.68 0.29 3.61
N TYR A 215 4.31 0.39 4.90
CA TYR A 215 4.97 1.29 5.85
C TYR A 215 6.43 0.89 6.10
N MET A 216 6.73 -0.40 6.24
CA MET A 216 8.11 -0.89 6.34
C MET A 216 8.92 -0.50 5.09
N THR A 217 8.33 -0.61 3.89
CA THR A 217 8.97 -0.20 2.64
C THR A 217 9.31 1.29 2.66
N VAL A 218 8.37 2.13 3.08
CA VAL A 218 8.61 3.58 3.23
C VAL A 218 9.76 3.83 4.20
N ALA A 219 9.70 3.24 5.40
CA ALA A 219 10.71 3.39 6.44
C ALA A 219 12.13 3.09 5.91
N PHE A 220 12.33 1.91 5.32
CA PHE A 220 13.64 1.50 4.83
C PHE A 220 14.10 2.28 3.59
N SER A 221 13.17 2.68 2.71
CA SER A 221 13.52 3.49 1.52
C SER A 221 14.08 4.86 1.89
N THR A 222 13.68 5.42 3.03
CA THR A 222 14.14 6.75 3.49
C THR A 222 15.47 6.70 4.25
N GLN A 223 15.82 5.57 4.84
CA GLN A 223 17.05 5.41 5.63
C GLN A 223 18.30 5.16 4.76
N GLY A 224 18.14 4.44 3.64
CA GLY A 224 19.24 4.16 2.70
C GLY A 224 20.23 3.06 3.13
N SER A 225 20.03 2.42 4.29
CA SER A 225 20.89 1.33 4.79
C SER A 225 20.83 0.07 3.93
N VAL A 226 19.66 -0.21 3.35
CA VAL A 226 19.43 -1.32 2.43
C VAL A 226 18.53 -0.85 1.29
N ASN A 227 18.66 -1.49 0.13
CA ASN A 227 17.75 -1.30 -0.98
C ASN A 227 16.55 -2.22 -0.81
N ILE A 228 15.35 -1.67 -0.84
CA ILE A 228 14.14 -2.49 -0.81
C ILE A 228 13.79 -2.94 -2.22
N VAL A 229 13.56 -4.23 -2.36
CA VAL A 229 13.00 -4.83 -3.57
C VAL A 229 11.57 -5.21 -3.22
N ASP A 230 10.64 -4.32 -3.57
CA ASP A 230 9.22 -4.56 -3.30
C ASP A 230 8.63 -5.44 -4.40
N ARG A 231 8.04 -6.54 -3.96
CA ARG A 231 7.46 -7.55 -4.83
C ARG A 231 6.06 -7.84 -4.34
N GLU A 232 5.19 -6.82 -4.40
CA GLU A 232 3.74 -6.91 -4.15
C GLU A 232 3.05 -8.13 -4.82
N ASN A 233 3.68 -8.74 -5.82
CA ASN A 233 3.17 -9.90 -6.55
C ASN A 233 3.80 -11.25 -6.13
N LEU A 234 4.61 -11.33 -5.07
CA LEU A 234 5.16 -12.61 -4.54
C LEU A 234 4.07 -13.63 -4.23
N GLN A 235 2.88 -13.18 -3.80
CA GLN A 235 1.74 -14.07 -3.52
C GLN A 235 1.21 -14.77 -4.78
N LEU A 236 1.24 -14.12 -5.95
CA LEU A 236 0.81 -14.73 -7.21
C LEU A 236 1.80 -15.81 -7.65
N ILE A 237 3.11 -15.57 -7.44
CA ILE A 237 4.17 -16.57 -7.69
C ILE A 237 4.03 -17.76 -6.77
N TYR A 238 3.74 -17.52 -5.50
CA TYR A 238 3.57 -18.59 -4.53
C TYR A 238 2.43 -19.53 -4.93
N GLN A 239 1.34 -18.97 -5.45
CA GLN A 239 0.21 -19.71 -5.99
C GLN A 239 0.55 -20.41 -7.31
N GLU A 240 1.25 -19.76 -8.24
CA GLU A 240 1.66 -20.32 -9.54
C GLU A 240 2.71 -21.42 -9.42
N GLN A 241 3.69 -21.26 -8.52
CA GLN A 241 4.77 -22.22 -8.27
C GLN A 241 4.34 -23.39 -7.38
N LYS A 242 3.08 -23.42 -6.91
CA LYS A 242 2.53 -24.45 -6.00
C LYS A 242 3.48 -24.76 -4.84
N LEU A 243 4.15 -23.75 -4.31
CA LEU A 243 5.00 -23.91 -3.14
C LEU A 243 4.04 -24.09 -1.95
N ASN A 244 4.08 -25.26 -1.32
CA ASN A 244 3.07 -25.68 -0.34
C ASN A 244 2.88 -24.63 0.77
N GLN A 245 1.61 -24.25 0.95
CA GLN A 245 1.04 -23.14 1.75
C GLN A 245 1.38 -23.09 3.24
N GLN A 246 2.27 -23.95 3.76
CA GLN A 246 2.40 -24.16 5.20
C GLN A 246 3.81 -24.44 5.75
N VAL A 247 4.87 -24.43 4.94
CA VAL A 247 6.19 -24.87 5.46
C VAL A 247 7.20 -23.75 5.33
N PHE A 248 7.92 -23.51 6.44
CA PHE A 248 9.21 -22.84 6.53
C PHE A 248 9.91 -22.79 5.18
N ILE A 249 10.29 -21.60 4.73
CA ILE A 249 11.30 -21.50 3.69
C ILE A 249 12.56 -22.15 4.27
N ASP A 250 12.88 -23.36 3.84
CA ASP A 250 14.20 -23.92 4.12
C ASP A 250 15.26 -23.07 3.40
N GLU A 251 16.49 -23.09 3.90
CA GLU A 251 17.58 -22.25 3.38
C GLU A 251 17.76 -22.41 1.84
N SER A 252 17.50 -23.60 1.30
CA SER A 252 17.63 -23.87 -0.14
C SER A 252 16.55 -23.17 -0.97
N GLN A 253 15.30 -23.15 -0.48
CA GLN A 253 14.20 -22.41 -1.09
C GLN A 253 14.42 -20.90 -0.98
N ALA A 254 14.90 -20.43 0.19
CA ALA A 254 15.22 -19.02 0.42
C ALA A 254 16.29 -18.56 -0.56
N ARG A 255 17.33 -19.37 -0.74
CA ARG A 255 18.40 -19.09 -1.69
C ARG A 255 17.90 -19.02 -3.12
N ARG A 256 17.15 -20.03 -3.58
CA ARG A 256 16.61 -20.06 -4.95
C ARG A 256 15.71 -18.86 -5.23
N LEU A 257 14.82 -18.52 -4.29
CA LEU A 257 13.95 -17.36 -4.41
C LEU A 257 14.75 -16.05 -4.34
N GLY A 258 15.74 -15.99 -3.46
CA GLY A 258 16.65 -14.86 -3.32
C GLY A 258 17.40 -14.54 -4.61
N GLU A 259 18.02 -15.55 -5.20
CA GLU A 259 18.71 -15.47 -6.49
C GLU A 259 17.75 -15.08 -7.62
N LEU A 260 16.55 -15.66 -7.67
CA LEU A 260 15.52 -15.34 -8.66
C LEU A 260 15.06 -13.86 -8.55
N TYR A 261 14.89 -13.35 -7.34
CA TYR A 261 14.39 -11.98 -7.12
C TYR A 261 15.49 -10.93 -7.05
N GLY A 262 16.75 -11.37 -6.99
CA GLY A 262 17.93 -10.52 -6.86
C GLY A 262 17.98 -9.83 -5.49
N VAL A 263 17.67 -10.56 -4.42
CA VAL A 263 17.72 -10.06 -3.03
C VAL A 263 18.74 -10.84 -2.20
N ASP A 264 19.29 -10.18 -1.18
CA ASP A 264 20.30 -10.76 -0.28
C ASP A 264 19.66 -11.34 0.99
N ALA A 265 18.47 -10.84 1.36
CA ALA A 265 17.73 -11.32 2.52
C ALA A 265 16.22 -11.13 2.38
N PHE A 266 15.48 -11.97 3.12
CA PHE A 266 14.05 -11.83 3.33
C PHE A 266 13.75 -11.43 4.76
N MET A 267 12.90 -10.42 4.92
CA MET A 267 12.33 -10.07 6.21
C MET A 267 10.94 -10.68 6.37
N TYR A 268 10.70 -11.31 7.51
CA TYR A 268 9.45 -11.99 7.83
C TYR A 268 9.18 -11.97 9.33
N GLY A 269 7.96 -12.29 9.74
CA GLY A 269 7.62 -12.41 11.15
C GLY A 269 6.16 -12.13 11.41
N LYS A 270 5.87 -11.65 12.63
CA LYS A 270 4.51 -11.35 13.06
C LYS A 270 4.45 -10.13 13.95
N ILE A 271 3.33 -9.42 13.87
CA ILE A 271 2.90 -8.41 14.81
C ILE A 271 1.71 -8.98 15.59
N SER A 272 1.83 -9.01 16.90
CA SER A 272 0.77 -9.51 17.79
C SER A 272 0.27 -8.41 18.72
N ALA A 273 -1.05 -8.30 18.85
CA ALA A 273 -1.66 -7.48 19.89
C ALA A 273 -1.40 -8.10 21.27
N LYS A 274 -1.07 -7.26 22.24
CA LYS A 274 -0.93 -7.63 23.66
C LYS A 274 -2.22 -7.32 24.42
N PRO A 275 -2.45 -7.94 25.59
CA PRO A 275 -3.65 -7.70 26.40
C PRO A 275 -3.83 -6.24 26.86
N ASP A 276 -2.74 -5.49 26.97
CA ASP A 276 -2.73 -4.08 27.35
C ASP A 276 -3.07 -3.12 26.19
N GLY A 277 -3.38 -3.66 25.01
CA GLY A 277 -3.65 -2.89 23.79
C GLY A 277 -2.41 -2.45 23.02
N SER A 278 -1.20 -2.73 23.51
CA SER A 278 0.05 -2.49 22.78
C SER A 278 0.30 -3.57 21.71
N TYR A 279 1.24 -3.32 20.81
CA TYR A 279 1.65 -4.27 19.78
C TYR A 279 3.09 -4.72 20.01
N LEU A 280 3.36 -6.00 19.73
CA LEU A 280 4.70 -6.56 19.68
C LEU A 280 5.00 -7.06 18.28
N ALA A 281 5.98 -6.43 17.63
CA ALA A 281 6.55 -6.93 16.39
C ALA A 281 7.72 -7.86 16.69
N SER A 282 7.66 -9.09 16.19
CA SER A 282 8.76 -10.06 16.20
C SER A 282 9.11 -10.35 14.75
N LEU A 283 10.13 -9.65 14.26
CA LEU A 283 10.61 -9.74 12.90
C LEU A 283 11.99 -10.40 12.87
N LYS A 284 12.26 -11.13 11.79
CA LYS A 284 13.52 -11.79 11.51
C LYS A 284 13.97 -11.41 10.11
N LEU A 285 15.28 -11.32 9.94
CA LEU A 285 15.93 -11.15 8.66
C LEU A 285 16.72 -12.43 8.36
N MET A 286 16.33 -13.15 7.31
CA MET A 286 17.01 -14.37 6.87
C MET A 286 17.86 -14.04 5.65
N SER A 287 19.17 -14.29 5.78
CA SER A 287 20.13 -14.18 4.69
C SER A 287 19.95 -15.34 3.71
N ILE A 288 19.97 -15.05 2.41
CA ILE A 288 19.88 -16.11 1.38
C ILE A 288 21.18 -16.92 1.27
N PHE A 289 22.25 -16.46 1.94
CA PHE A 289 23.58 -17.05 1.89
C PHE A 289 23.91 -17.92 3.10
N SER A 290 23.27 -17.69 4.24
CA SER A 290 23.62 -18.33 5.52
C SER A 290 22.43 -18.92 6.27
N GLY A 291 21.20 -18.73 5.78
CA GLY A 291 19.99 -18.94 6.57
C GLY A 291 19.76 -17.84 7.61
#